data_AF-A0A962Y9V8-F1
#
_entry.id   AF-A0A962Y9V8-F1
#
_cell.length_a   1.000
_cell.length_b   1.000
_cell.length_c   1.000
_cell.angle_alpha   90.00
_cell.angle_beta   90.00
_cell.angle_gamma   90.00
#
_symmetry.space_group_name_H-M   'P 1'
#
loop_
_entity.id
_entity.type
_entity.pdbx_description
1 polymer ?
#
loop_
_entity_poly.entity_id
_entity_poly.type
_entity_poly.pdbx_seq_one_letter_code
_entity_poly.pdbx_strand_id
1 'polypeptide(L)'
;MNRYVWCRAVFVSVLLAASSSAVLAGSNEGKQWLQHMLENARSLNYKGVFVYVQGPNLEVMSIVHSGDGDKQRQHLVALNGAVREVTVAGEEVICSLPGQQIAFNTSKYKRSPIPISLPQDLDGLEQSYRFEEKGEDRVANRVTRIISIE
;
A
#
# COMPACT_ATOMS: atom_id res chain seq x y z
N MET A 1 -37.76 24.64 -65.89
CA MET A 1 -39.22 24.79 -66.12
C MET A 1 -39.89 23.61 -65.46
N ASN A 2 -40.67 23.84 -64.39
CA ASN A 2 -41.51 22.90 -63.64
C ASN A 2 -40.84 21.66 -63.02
N ARG A 3 -41.13 21.19 -61.81
CA ARG A 3 -42.01 21.55 -60.68
C ARG A 3 -42.00 20.24 -59.88
N TYR A 4 -41.68 20.19 -58.60
CA TYR A 4 -42.35 19.31 -57.61
C TYR A 4 -41.91 19.76 -56.20
N VAL A 5 -42.77 20.58 -55.62
CA VAL A 5 -42.84 20.92 -54.21
C VAL A 5 -43.65 19.81 -53.54
N TRP A 6 -43.04 19.08 -52.61
CA TRP A 6 -43.65 18.28 -51.53
C TRP A 6 -42.45 17.64 -50.81
N CYS A 7 -42.31 17.57 -49.49
CA CYS A 7 -43.27 17.72 -48.42
C CYS A 7 -42.50 18.25 -47.20
N ARG A 8 -43.23 18.97 -46.37
CA ARG A 8 -42.76 19.68 -45.18
C ARG A 8 -42.18 18.70 -44.16
N ALA A 9 -41.16 19.19 -43.47
CA ALA A 9 -40.98 19.06 -42.02
C ALA A 9 -41.02 17.64 -41.44
N VAL A 10 -39.85 17.02 -41.33
CA VAL A 10 -39.49 16.27 -40.12
C VAL A 10 -38.05 16.64 -39.77
N PHE A 11 -37.91 17.80 -39.13
CA PHE A 11 -36.76 18.16 -38.30
C PHE A 11 -36.81 17.23 -37.07
N VAL A 12 -36.29 16.01 -37.16
CA VAL A 12 -36.03 15.19 -35.98
C VAL A 12 -34.58 15.43 -35.60
N SER A 13 -34.45 16.32 -34.63
CA SER A 13 -33.28 16.67 -33.86
C SER A 13 -32.55 15.41 -33.41
N VAL A 14 -31.48 15.03 -34.11
CA VAL A 14 -30.45 14.15 -33.57
C VAL A 14 -29.63 15.01 -32.60
N LEU A 15 -30.21 15.22 -31.42
CA LEU A 15 -29.49 15.75 -30.27
C LEU A 15 -28.55 14.65 -29.81
N LEU A 16 -27.26 14.88 -30.06
CA LEU A 16 -26.13 14.24 -29.42
C LEU A 16 -26.38 14.14 -27.90
N ALA A 17 -26.96 13.03 -27.45
CA ALA A 17 -26.72 12.51 -26.12
C ALA A 17 -25.48 11.63 -26.21
N ALA A 18 -24.33 12.25 -26.47
CA ALA A 18 -23.05 11.66 -26.10
C ALA A 18 -22.99 11.72 -24.58
N SER A 19 -23.65 10.76 -23.94
CA SER A 19 -23.49 10.46 -22.53
C SER A 19 -22.01 10.14 -22.33
N SER A 20 -21.22 11.15 -21.99
CA SER A 20 -19.88 10.96 -21.48
C SER A 20 -20.06 10.26 -20.15
N SER A 21 -20.08 8.93 -20.17
CA SER A 21 -19.72 8.15 -18.99
C SER A 21 -18.31 8.60 -18.66
N ALA A 22 -18.17 9.54 -17.74
CA ALA A 22 -16.92 9.77 -17.04
C ALA A 22 -16.62 8.44 -16.35
N VAL A 23 -15.86 7.59 -17.03
CA VAL A 23 -15.21 6.45 -16.40
C VAL A 23 -14.36 7.10 -15.32
N LEU A 24 -14.71 6.85 -14.06
CA LEU A 24 -13.84 7.08 -12.90
C LEU A 24 -12.64 6.14 -13.04
N ALA A 25 -11.79 6.40 -14.04
CA ALA A 25 -10.62 5.60 -14.37
C ALA A 25 -9.43 5.89 -13.42
N GLY A 26 -9.59 6.82 -12.47
CA GLY A 26 -8.52 7.23 -11.56
C GLY A 26 -8.57 6.60 -10.16
N SER A 27 -9.57 5.79 -9.81
CA SER A 27 -9.82 5.44 -8.40
C SER A 27 -9.24 4.11 -7.91
N ASN A 28 -8.54 3.33 -8.75
CA ASN A 28 -8.05 2.00 -8.35
C ASN A 28 -6.54 1.75 -8.57
N GLU A 29 -5.84 2.58 -9.36
CA GLU A 29 -4.41 2.34 -9.63
C GLU A 29 -3.55 2.47 -8.36
N GLY A 30 -3.81 3.49 -7.52
CA GLY A 30 -3.10 3.67 -6.25
C GLY A 30 -3.32 2.50 -5.28
N LYS A 31 -4.55 1.98 -5.21
CA LYS A 31 -4.85 0.79 -4.41
C LYS A 31 -4.14 -0.44 -4.94
N GLN A 32 -4.14 -0.67 -6.26
CA GLN A 32 -3.46 -1.81 -6.88
C GLN A 32 -1.95 -1.79 -6.57
N TRP A 33 -1.30 -0.62 -6.66
CA TRP A 33 0.10 -0.49 -6.26
C TRP A 33 0.34 -0.80 -4.80
N LEU A 34 -0.55 -0.33 -3.91
CA LEU A 34 -0.44 -0.61 -2.48
C LEU A 34 -0.68 -2.09 -2.16
N GLN A 35 -1.66 -2.74 -2.81
CA GLN A 35 -1.91 -4.18 -2.72
C GLN A 35 -0.69 -4.97 -3.17
N HIS A 36 -0.15 -4.64 -4.36
CA HIS A 36 1.03 -5.29 -4.90
C HIS A 36 2.27 -5.12 -3.99
N MET A 37 2.44 -3.95 -3.38
CA MET A 37 3.48 -3.70 -2.38
C MET A 37 3.29 -4.61 -1.14
N LEU A 38 2.08 -4.69 -0.58
CA LEU A 38 1.78 -5.52 0.59
C LEU A 38 1.97 -7.01 0.32
N GLU A 39 1.58 -7.49 -0.86
CA GLU A 39 1.80 -8.88 -1.29
C GLU A 39 3.30 -9.20 -1.39
N ASN A 40 4.08 -8.37 -2.07
CA ASN A 40 5.53 -8.57 -2.20
C ASN A 40 6.26 -8.46 -0.85
N ALA A 41 5.85 -7.52 0.00
CA ALA A 41 6.39 -7.41 1.35
C ALA A 41 6.15 -8.68 2.19
N ARG A 42 5.10 -9.46 1.87
CA ARG A 42 4.82 -10.73 2.53
C ARG A 42 5.60 -11.91 1.99
N SER A 43 5.76 -11.97 0.67
CA SER A 43 6.23 -13.16 -0.02
C SER A 43 7.72 -13.14 -0.34
N LEU A 44 8.33 -11.97 -0.54
CA LEU A 44 9.72 -11.89 -0.97
C LEU A 44 10.68 -12.02 0.20
N ASN A 45 11.81 -12.70 -0.04
CA ASN A 45 12.96 -12.64 0.85
C ASN A 45 13.69 -11.32 0.63
N TYR A 46 13.92 -10.56 1.69
CA TYR A 46 14.66 -9.29 1.58
C TYR A 46 15.42 -8.97 2.86
N LYS A 47 16.41 -8.09 2.71
CA LYS A 47 17.12 -7.47 3.82
C LYS A 47 17.34 -6.00 3.51
N GLY A 48 17.43 -5.17 4.55
CA GLY A 48 17.65 -3.75 4.37
C GLY A 48 17.88 -3.03 5.69
N VAL A 49 18.18 -1.74 5.58
CA VAL A 49 18.27 -0.82 6.72
C VAL A 49 17.27 0.30 6.46
N PHE A 50 16.52 0.67 7.49
CA PHE A 50 15.58 1.79 7.45
C PHE A 50 15.75 2.66 8.68
N VAL A 51 15.24 3.88 8.60
CA VAL A 51 15.20 4.82 9.73
C VAL A 51 13.75 5.02 10.13
N TYR A 52 13.46 4.82 11.41
CA TYR A 52 12.17 5.14 12.00
C TYR A 52 12.29 6.44 12.78
N VAL A 53 11.42 7.40 12.46
CA VAL A 53 11.41 8.72 13.10
C VAL A 53 10.05 8.91 13.77
N GLN A 54 10.06 9.15 15.09
CA GLN A 54 8.86 9.43 15.87
C GLN A 54 9.13 10.61 16.80
N GLY A 55 8.59 11.78 16.43
CA GLY A 55 8.87 13.03 17.14
C GLY A 55 10.38 13.33 17.15
N PRO A 56 11.02 13.53 18.31
CA PRO A 56 12.46 13.78 18.40
C PRO A 56 13.30 12.50 18.31
N ASN A 57 12.68 11.32 18.31
CA ASN A 57 13.41 10.05 18.36
C ASN A 57 13.70 9.54 16.95
N LEU A 58 14.94 9.12 16.73
CA LEU A 58 15.42 8.50 15.51
C LEU A 58 16.06 7.15 15.84
N GLU A 59 15.54 6.10 15.22
CA GLU A 59 16.04 4.74 15.36
C GLU A 59 16.43 4.19 14.00
N VAL A 60 17.67 3.70 13.88
CA VAL A 60 18.17 3.04 12.68
C VAL A 60 18.00 1.54 12.90
N MET A 61 17.31 0.87 11.98
CA MET A 61 16.91 -0.53 12.12
C MET A 61 17.40 -1.35 10.93
N SER A 62 17.96 -2.52 11.19
CA SER A 62 18.17 -3.57 10.18
C SER A 62 16.96 -4.51 10.17
N ILE A 63 16.54 -4.93 8.98
CA ILE A 63 15.52 -5.96 8.78
C ILE A 63 16.07 -7.10 7.94
N VAL A 64 15.74 -8.33 8.34
CA VAL A 64 15.83 -9.53 7.51
C VAL A 64 14.45 -10.17 7.51
N HIS A 65 13.89 -10.36 6.32
CA HIS A 65 12.61 -11.04 6.13
C HIS A 65 12.78 -12.24 5.23
N SER A 66 12.11 -13.33 5.59
CA SER A 66 11.89 -14.46 4.72
C SER A 66 10.42 -14.82 4.66
N GLY A 67 9.89 -14.98 3.45
CA GLY A 67 8.49 -15.32 3.20
C GLY A 67 8.36 -16.50 2.25
N ASP A 68 7.46 -17.42 2.56
CA ASP A 68 6.98 -18.47 1.67
C ASP A 68 5.56 -18.86 2.12
N GLY A 69 4.55 -18.19 1.55
CA GLY A 69 3.16 -18.29 2.01
C GLY A 69 3.02 -17.92 3.49
N ASP A 70 2.47 -18.84 4.29
CA ASP A 70 2.20 -18.64 5.72
C ASP A 70 3.45 -18.71 6.61
N LYS A 71 4.63 -19.06 6.06
CA LYS A 71 5.88 -19.23 6.82
C LYS A 71 6.69 -17.93 6.90
N GLN A 72 6.04 -16.84 7.24
CA GLN A 72 6.70 -15.55 7.35
C GLN A 72 7.59 -15.48 8.59
N ARG A 73 8.82 -15.01 8.41
CA ARG A 73 9.73 -14.68 9.49
C ARG A 73 10.38 -13.32 9.27
N GLN A 74 10.49 -12.54 10.34
CA GLN A 74 11.20 -11.27 10.36
C GLN A 74 12.15 -11.22 11.54
N HIS A 75 13.29 -10.61 11.32
CA HIS A 75 14.22 -10.26 12.38
C HIS A 75 14.62 -8.79 12.21
N LEU A 76 14.38 -8.02 13.25
CA LEU A 76 14.61 -6.58 13.33
C LEU A 76 15.66 -6.32 14.40
N VAL A 77 16.65 -5.47 14.09
CA VAL A 77 17.74 -5.13 15.02
C VAL A 77 17.95 -3.63 15.05
N ALA A 78 17.96 -3.04 16.25
CA ALA A 78 18.36 -1.65 16.44
C ALA A 78 19.86 -1.49 16.23
N LEU A 79 20.25 -0.58 15.32
CA LEU A 79 21.63 -0.27 14.97
C LEU A 79 22.19 0.93 15.72
N ASN A 80 21.37 1.64 16.49
CA ASN A 80 21.78 2.72 17.35
C ASN A 80 21.08 2.65 18.71
N GLY A 81 21.71 3.24 19.73
CA GLY A 81 21.19 3.22 21.10
C GLY A 81 21.35 1.85 21.78
N ALA A 82 20.38 1.49 22.62
CA ALA A 82 20.38 0.21 23.31
C ALA A 82 20.11 -0.94 22.34
N VAL A 83 20.87 -2.04 22.46
CA VAL A 83 20.68 -3.23 21.62
C VAL A 83 19.31 -3.81 21.90
N ARG A 84 18.46 -3.82 20.86
CA ARG A 84 17.11 -4.38 20.89
C ARG A 84 16.90 -5.18 19.62
N GLU A 85 16.30 -6.35 19.77
CA GLU A 85 15.97 -7.23 18.65
C GLU A 85 14.52 -7.66 18.75
N VAL A 86 13.87 -7.77 17.59
CA VAL A 86 12.51 -8.31 17.49
C VAL A 86 12.51 -9.40 16.45
N THR A 87 12.21 -10.62 16.88
CA THR A 87 11.97 -11.75 15.99
C THR A 87 10.48 -12.00 15.90
N VAL A 88 9.98 -12.10 14.68
CA VAL A 88 8.60 -12.47 14.37
C VAL A 88 8.62 -13.76 13.58
N ALA A 89 7.85 -14.76 14.00
CA ALA A 89 7.67 -16.01 13.29
C ALA A 89 6.19 -16.43 13.35
N GLY A 90 5.47 -16.26 12.24
CA GLY A 90 4.01 -16.38 12.25
C GLY A 90 3.37 -15.43 13.27
N GLU A 91 2.69 -16.00 14.26
CA GLU A 91 2.04 -15.24 15.34
C GLU A 91 2.93 -15.03 16.57
N GLU A 92 4.13 -15.61 16.61
CA GLU A 92 5.03 -15.46 17.75
C GLU A 92 5.92 -14.22 17.57
N VAL A 93 6.03 -13.43 18.64
CA VAL A 93 6.94 -12.30 18.72
C VAL A 93 7.83 -12.46 19.94
N ILE A 94 9.13 -12.35 19.70
CA ILE A 94 10.15 -12.33 20.73
C ILE A 94 10.86 -10.99 20.65
N CYS A 95 10.75 -10.19 21.70
CA CYS A 95 11.50 -8.96 21.89
C CYS A 95 12.66 -9.23 22.87
N SER A 96 13.88 -9.05 22.39
CA SER A 96 15.10 -9.13 23.20
C SER A 96 15.59 -7.71 23.49
N LEU A 97 15.70 -7.39 24.77
CA LEU A 97 16.16 -6.11 25.32
C LEU A 97 17.41 -6.36 26.17
N PRO A 98 18.18 -5.31 26.54
CA PRO A 98 19.34 -5.49 27.42
C PRO A 98 18.91 -6.11 28.76
N GLY A 99 19.31 -7.36 29.01
CA GLY A 99 19.01 -8.08 30.24
C GLY A 99 17.56 -8.60 30.38
N GLN A 100 16.74 -8.49 29.34
CA GLN A 100 15.34 -8.94 29.38
C GLN A 100 14.90 -9.53 28.04
N GLN A 101 14.13 -10.61 28.09
CA GLN A 101 13.47 -11.16 26.92
C GLN A 101 11.97 -11.27 27.20
N ILE A 102 11.16 -10.87 26.23
CA ILE A 102 9.69 -10.88 26.32
C ILE A 102 9.17 -11.63 25.10
N ALA A 103 8.34 -12.65 25.31
CA ALA A 103 7.67 -13.39 24.24
C ALA A 103 6.15 -13.24 24.38
N PHE A 104 5.46 -13.03 23.26
CA PHE A 104 4.01 -12.96 23.22
C PHE A 104 3.46 -13.41 21.87
N ASN A 105 2.21 -13.84 21.87
CA ASN A 105 1.49 -14.27 20.67
C ASN A 105 0.59 -13.14 20.15
N THR A 106 0.61 -12.92 18.84
CA THR A 106 -0.13 -11.85 18.14
C THR A 106 -1.32 -12.34 17.33
N SER A 107 -1.85 -13.54 17.59
CA SER A 107 -3.07 -14.08 16.95
C SER A 107 -4.25 -13.10 16.91
N LYS A 108 -4.32 -12.18 17.88
CA LYS A 108 -5.35 -11.14 17.98
C LYS A 108 -5.09 -9.90 17.12
N TYR A 109 -3.89 -9.75 16.54
CA TYR A 109 -3.48 -8.57 15.78
C TYR A 109 -2.94 -8.99 14.41
N LYS A 110 -3.77 -8.82 13.36
CA LYS A 110 -3.30 -8.92 11.97
C LYS A 110 -2.33 -7.77 11.71
N ARG A 111 -1.03 -8.05 11.73
CA ARG A 111 0.01 -7.04 11.52
C ARG A 111 0.31 -6.84 10.04
N SER A 112 0.74 -5.62 9.73
CA SER A 112 1.32 -5.30 8.44
C SER A 112 2.59 -6.13 8.22
N PRO A 113 2.85 -6.58 6.98
CA PRO A 113 4.09 -7.28 6.63
C PRO A 113 5.32 -6.37 6.62
N ILE A 114 5.11 -5.06 6.74
CA ILE A 114 6.15 -4.04 6.88
C ILE A 114 6.00 -3.38 8.26
N PRO A 115 7.07 -2.82 8.84
CA PRO A 115 7.05 -2.16 10.14
C PRO A 115 6.36 -0.78 10.08
N ILE A 116 5.20 -0.69 9.42
CA ILE A 116 4.30 0.46 9.39
C ILE A 116 2.87 0.00 9.64
N SER A 117 2.06 0.88 10.22
CA SER A 117 0.66 0.60 10.54
C SER A 117 -0.23 0.69 9.30
N LEU A 118 -0.30 -0.38 8.51
CA LEU A 118 -1.29 -0.56 7.46
C LEU A 118 -2.10 -1.84 7.70
N PRO A 119 -3.43 -1.82 7.52
CA PRO A 119 -4.20 -3.05 7.55
C PRO A 119 -3.79 -3.98 6.42
N GLN A 120 -3.95 -5.28 6.64
CA GLN A 120 -3.63 -6.29 5.64
C GLN A 120 -4.58 -6.25 4.45
N ASP A 121 -5.82 -5.88 4.71
CA ASP A 121 -6.90 -5.77 3.74
C ASP A 121 -7.25 -4.28 3.56
N LEU A 122 -7.19 -3.82 2.31
CA LEU A 122 -7.42 -2.42 1.94
C LEU A 122 -8.88 -2.15 1.57
N ASP A 123 -9.70 -3.19 1.35
CA ASP A 123 -11.10 -3.04 0.92
C ASP A 123 -11.92 -2.30 1.98
N GLY A 124 -11.63 -2.53 3.26
CA GLY A 124 -12.25 -1.79 4.36
C GLY A 124 -11.86 -0.30 4.40
N LEU A 125 -10.68 0.06 3.89
CA LEU A 125 -10.22 1.46 3.86
C LEU A 125 -10.88 2.27 2.75
N GLU A 126 -11.25 1.65 1.61
CA GLU A 126 -11.89 2.36 0.49
C GLU A 126 -13.19 3.07 0.86
N GLN A 127 -13.86 2.63 1.93
CA GLN A 127 -15.08 3.27 2.43
C GLN A 127 -14.83 4.65 3.04
N SER A 128 -13.59 4.91 3.50
CA SER A 128 -13.23 6.13 4.25
C SER A 128 -12.02 6.86 3.68
N TYR A 129 -11.26 6.23 2.78
CA TYR A 129 -10.02 6.75 2.20
C TYR A 129 -10.02 6.59 0.68
N ARG A 130 -9.36 7.52 0.00
CA ARG A 130 -9.04 7.46 -1.41
C ARG A 130 -7.55 7.17 -1.61
N PHE A 131 -7.25 6.32 -2.58
CA PHE A 131 -5.88 5.98 -2.98
C PHE A 131 -5.54 6.68 -4.28
N GLU A 132 -4.51 7.53 -4.29
CA GLU A 132 -4.10 8.25 -5.49
C GLU A 132 -2.59 8.12 -5.74
N GLU A 133 -2.21 7.91 -7.00
CA GLU A 133 -0.81 8.05 -7.42
C GLU A 133 -0.50 9.55 -7.60
N LYS A 134 0.50 10.05 -6.87
CA LYS A 134 0.92 11.46 -6.91
C LYS A 134 2.19 11.68 -7.76
N GLY A 135 2.72 10.62 -8.37
CA GLY A 135 3.90 10.66 -9.25
C GLY A 135 5.02 9.71 -8.80
N GLU A 136 6.25 10.01 -9.22
CA GLU A 136 7.44 9.23 -8.91
C GLU A 136 8.42 10.00 -7.99
N ASP A 137 9.25 9.25 -7.26
CA ASP A 137 10.35 9.76 -6.43
C ASP A 137 11.57 8.83 -6.53
N ARG A 138 12.65 9.18 -5.83
CA ARG A 138 13.85 8.34 -5.68
C ARG A 138 14.20 8.13 -4.21
N VAL A 139 13.87 6.96 -3.68
CA VAL A 139 14.19 6.56 -2.30
C VAL A 139 15.21 5.41 -2.30
N ALA A 140 16.23 5.51 -1.45
CA ALA A 140 17.30 4.51 -1.35
C ALA A 140 17.94 4.14 -2.72
N ASN A 141 18.12 5.15 -3.58
CA ASN A 141 18.63 5.00 -4.95
C ASN A 141 17.78 4.10 -5.87
N ARG A 142 16.47 4.03 -5.63
CA ARG A 142 15.51 3.30 -6.47
C ARG A 142 14.41 4.26 -6.91
N VAL A 143 13.94 4.11 -8.14
CA VAL A 143 12.73 4.79 -8.61
C VAL A 143 11.54 4.20 -7.86
N THR A 144 10.69 5.07 -7.32
CA THR A 144 9.54 4.72 -6.49
C THR A 144 8.30 5.47 -6.96
N ARG A 145 7.11 4.92 -6.72
CA ARG A 145 5.84 5.63 -6.90
C ARG A 145 5.33 6.18 -5.58
N ILE A 146 4.79 7.39 -5.60
CA ILE A 146 4.18 8.03 -4.44
C ILE A 146 2.68 7.71 -4.46
N ILE A 147 2.21 6.95 -3.47
CA ILE A 147 0.79 6.67 -3.27
C ILE A 147 0.31 7.42 -2.03
N SER A 148 -0.71 8.26 -2.16
CA SER A 148 -1.39 8.89 -1.03
C SER A 148 -2.60 8.08 -0.58
N ILE A 149 -2.86 8.12 0.73
CA ILE A 149 -4.06 7.59 1.36
C ILE A 149 -4.70 8.78 2.09
N GLU A 150 -5.83 9.27 1.59
CA GLU A 150 -6.46 10.53 2.01
C GLU A 150 -7.95 10.42 2.30
#